data_AF-A0A5J5B324-F1
#
_entry.id   AF-A0A5J5B324-F1
#
_cell.length_a   1.000
_cell.length_b   1.000
_cell.length_c   1.000
_cell.angle_alpha   90.00
_cell.angle_beta   90.00
_cell.angle_gamma   90.00
#
_symmetry.space_group_name_H-M   'P 1'
#
loop_
_entity.id
_entity.type
_entity.pdbx_description
1 polymer ?
#
loop_
_entity_poly.entity_id
_entity_poly.type
_entity_poly.pdbx_seq_one_letter_code
_entity_poly.pdbx_strand_id
1 'polypeptide(L)'
;MASQASEVANDFSPFVRVYKDGTVERLQGTEIVPPSIDPQTGVQSKDVVISPETGVSARLYKPKTTIPNTKLPLLVYFHGGAFIVQTAFSPTYQYFLNCLVAEANIIAVSVDYRRAPEHPLPVAYDDSWAALKWAVSHSNGGGQEEWLNHHVDFEHMFIAGDSAGANIAHNMTMRAGSDDLDSVKIGGLVLLHPYFWGKDPIGSEAADMGRKARVDELWRFACPSTSGSNDPLINPVIDPKLSSLGCRRVLLCVAEKDLLRDRGWDYYEKLGKSGWEGEAEMMESEGEKHVFHLDKPYCDKAMDVLKRVISFINQSNAPSIRAPEHPLPIAFDDSWAALKWVASHSTGRGHEPWLNDYVDFKRIFLGGDSAGANIAHNMVIRVGSEDTDVIKPVGIVLVHPFFWGKEPIGAEDADAQKKGLAENLWHFVWPSMSGLDDPLINPVMDPKLSSLGCSRVLVCVAEKDVLRDRGWCYYEELGKSGWGGVVEMVEVKGEDHVFHLFNPTCENAVVMLKRVASFMNQEKN
;
A
#
# COMPACT_ATOMS: atom_id res chain seq x y z
N MET A 1 24.46 53.36 22.02
CA MET A 1 23.11 53.13 22.59
C MET A 1 22.91 51.63 22.61
N ALA A 2 22.81 51.02 23.79
CA ALA A 2 22.44 49.62 23.91
C ALA A 2 20.97 49.49 23.47
N SER A 3 20.66 48.65 22.47
CA SER A 3 19.26 48.40 22.12
C SER A 3 18.60 47.74 23.33
N GLN A 4 17.51 48.33 23.83
CA GLN A 4 16.68 47.63 24.81
C GLN A 4 16.22 46.34 24.16
N ALA A 5 16.56 45.20 24.75
CA ALA A 5 16.02 43.92 24.31
C ALA A 5 14.49 44.00 24.45
N SER A 6 13.78 43.81 23.33
CA SER A 6 12.33 43.82 23.32
C SER A 6 11.81 42.69 24.21
N GLU A 7 10.79 42.95 25.02
CA GLU A 7 10.24 41.96 25.95
C GLU A 7 9.42 40.92 25.18
N VAL A 8 9.60 39.63 25.50
CA VAL A 8 8.87 38.53 24.83
C VAL A 8 7.40 38.55 25.27
N ALA A 9 6.48 38.58 24.32
CA ALA A 9 5.04 38.50 24.53
C ALA A 9 4.53 37.06 24.54
N ASN A 10 5.00 36.24 23.59
CA ASN A 10 4.67 34.82 23.50
C ASN A 10 5.93 34.03 23.16
N ASP A 11 6.16 32.91 23.86
CA ASP A 11 7.27 32.00 23.59
C ASP A 11 6.77 30.58 23.37
N PHE A 12 6.86 30.13 22.11
CA PHE A 12 6.53 28.77 21.70
C PHE A 12 7.79 28.01 21.26
N SER A 13 8.95 28.24 21.92
CA SER A 13 10.22 27.57 21.62
C SER A 13 10.11 26.04 21.58
N PRO A 14 10.50 25.35 20.50
CA PRO A 14 11.48 25.81 19.51
C PRO A 14 10.88 26.40 18.22
N PHE A 15 9.58 26.70 18.15
CA PHE A 15 8.97 27.16 16.90
C PHE A 15 9.18 28.66 16.66
N VAL A 16 8.65 29.49 17.56
CA VAL A 16 8.55 30.93 17.37
C VAL A 16 8.56 31.68 18.70
N ARG A 17 9.11 32.90 18.69
CA ARG A 17 8.90 33.92 19.71
C ARG A 17 8.27 35.15 19.09
N VAL A 18 7.30 35.73 19.79
CA VAL A 18 6.70 37.02 19.43
C VAL A 18 7.02 38.01 20.52
N TYR A 19 7.55 39.17 20.13
CA TYR A 19 7.93 40.25 21.04
C TYR A 19 6.77 41.26 21.19
N LYS A 20 6.77 42.03 22.29
CA LYS A 20 5.71 43.03 22.57
C LYS A 20 5.63 44.14 21.52
N ASP A 21 6.68 44.36 20.75
CA ASP A 21 6.70 45.30 19.63
C ASP A 21 6.11 44.72 18.32
N GLY A 22 5.66 43.46 18.33
CA GLY A 22 5.10 42.76 17.18
C GLY A 22 6.14 42.00 16.34
N THR A 23 7.42 42.06 16.68
CA THR A 23 8.46 41.29 15.98
C THR A 23 8.22 39.80 16.16
N VAL A 24 8.31 39.06 15.06
CA VAL A 24 8.19 37.59 15.02
C VAL A 24 9.56 36.99 14.72
N GLU A 25 10.07 36.19 15.62
CA GLU A 25 11.32 35.45 15.47
C GLU A 25 11.01 33.95 15.34
N ARG A 26 11.18 33.39 14.14
CA ARG A 26 11.10 31.93 13.92
C ARG A 26 12.44 31.32 14.31
N LEU A 27 12.41 30.35 15.23
CA LEU A 27 13.62 29.76 15.80
C LEU A 27 14.08 28.48 15.08
N GLN A 28 13.21 27.90 14.26
CA GLN A 28 13.52 26.72 13.45
C GLN A 28 12.75 26.73 12.13
N GLY A 29 13.17 25.90 11.18
CA GLY A 29 12.47 25.73 9.90
C GLY A 29 12.46 26.98 9.02
N THR A 30 13.53 27.77 9.08
CA THR A 30 13.73 29.00 8.27
C THR A 30 14.73 28.81 7.13
N GLU A 31 15.44 27.69 7.11
CA GLU A 31 16.41 27.39 6.05
C GLU A 31 15.68 27.11 4.74
N ILE A 32 16.21 27.67 3.64
CA ILE A 32 15.69 27.48 2.30
C ILE A 32 16.81 27.08 1.35
N VAL A 33 16.47 26.31 0.34
CA VAL A 33 17.36 25.93 -0.76
C VAL A 33 16.75 26.34 -2.10
N PRO A 34 17.56 26.73 -3.10
CA PRO A 34 17.04 27.05 -4.44
C PRO A 34 16.55 25.79 -5.15
N PRO A 35 15.63 25.93 -6.13
CA PRO A 35 15.26 24.83 -6.99
C PRO A 35 16.49 24.38 -7.80
N SER A 36 16.59 23.09 -8.05
CA SER A 36 17.76 22.48 -8.68
C SER A 36 17.40 21.19 -9.41
N ILE A 37 18.38 20.64 -10.14
CA ILE A 37 18.36 19.25 -10.60
C ILE A 37 19.08 18.43 -9.54
N ASP A 38 18.36 17.52 -8.90
CA ASP A 38 18.93 16.65 -7.89
C ASP A 38 19.89 15.64 -8.53
N PRO A 39 21.16 15.59 -8.11
CA PRO A 39 22.14 14.71 -8.74
C PRO A 39 21.94 13.23 -8.42
N GLN A 40 21.24 12.89 -7.32
CA GLN A 40 21.03 11.50 -6.91
C GLN A 40 19.81 10.90 -7.61
N THR A 41 18.70 11.65 -7.65
CA THR A 41 17.41 11.16 -8.17
C THR A 41 17.14 11.62 -9.61
N GLY A 42 17.85 12.65 -10.08
CA GLY A 42 17.61 13.27 -11.39
C GLY A 42 16.34 14.13 -11.46
N VAL A 43 15.66 14.34 -10.32
CA VAL A 43 14.46 15.18 -10.24
C VAL A 43 14.80 16.63 -10.50
N GLN A 44 14.01 17.27 -11.37
CA GLN A 44 14.09 18.70 -11.63
C GLN A 44 13.06 19.43 -10.77
N SER A 45 13.46 20.53 -10.14
CA SER A 45 12.54 21.40 -9.43
C SER A 45 12.54 22.83 -9.97
N LYS A 46 11.43 23.54 -9.79
CA LYS A 46 11.30 24.99 -10.05
C LYS A 46 10.25 25.63 -9.15
N ASP A 47 10.41 26.92 -8.90
CA ASP A 47 9.46 27.70 -8.10
C ASP A 47 8.51 28.49 -8.99
N VAL A 48 7.23 28.54 -8.60
CA VAL A 48 6.17 29.24 -9.33
C VAL A 48 5.33 30.08 -8.37
N VAL A 49 4.82 31.22 -8.86
CA VAL A 49 3.84 32.02 -8.14
C VAL A 49 2.44 31.60 -8.59
N ILE A 50 1.62 31.17 -7.63
CA ILE A 50 0.25 30.69 -7.85
C ILE A 50 -0.73 31.86 -7.89
N SER A 51 -0.62 32.78 -6.93
CA SER A 51 -1.43 33.99 -6.86
C SER A 51 -0.52 35.20 -6.61
N PRO A 52 -0.32 36.07 -7.62
CA PRO A 52 0.45 37.30 -7.46
C PRO A 52 -0.13 38.24 -6.39
N GLU A 53 -1.45 38.23 -6.18
CA GLU A 53 -2.15 39.12 -5.25
C GLU A 53 -1.83 38.79 -3.79
N THR A 54 -1.66 37.51 -3.50
CA THR A 54 -1.44 37.00 -2.14
C THR A 54 0.01 36.58 -1.89
N GLY A 55 0.79 36.39 -2.95
CA GLY A 55 2.16 35.86 -2.90
C GLY A 55 2.23 34.34 -2.69
N VAL A 56 1.09 33.63 -2.73
CA VAL A 56 1.09 32.16 -2.62
C VAL A 56 1.91 31.58 -3.76
N SER A 57 2.82 30.68 -3.41
CA SER A 57 3.77 30.07 -4.33
C SER A 57 3.86 28.56 -4.11
N ALA A 58 4.58 27.87 -4.99
CA ALA A 58 4.86 26.46 -4.84
C ALA A 58 6.21 26.09 -5.44
N ARG A 59 6.80 25.00 -4.95
CA ARG A 59 7.88 24.29 -5.63
C ARG A 59 7.30 23.10 -6.39
N LEU A 60 7.55 23.07 -7.69
CA LEU A 60 7.21 21.94 -8.56
C LEU A 60 8.38 20.99 -8.65
N TYR A 61 8.08 19.69 -8.71
CA TYR A 61 9.06 18.62 -8.89
C TYR A 61 8.63 17.72 -10.04
N LYS A 62 9.58 17.41 -10.93
CA LYS A 62 9.36 16.54 -12.09
C LYS A 62 10.47 15.48 -12.18
N PRO A 63 10.14 14.19 -12.31
CA PRO A 63 11.12 13.13 -12.39
C PRO A 63 11.76 13.10 -13.77
N LYS A 64 12.92 12.44 -13.87
CA LYS A 64 13.53 12.12 -15.15
C LYS A 64 12.79 10.94 -15.78
N THR A 65 11.78 11.21 -16.59
CA THR A 65 11.00 10.15 -17.26
C THR A 65 11.79 9.55 -18.44
N THR A 66 11.84 8.21 -18.52
CA THR A 66 12.48 7.49 -19.64
C THR A 66 11.53 7.21 -20.80
N ILE A 67 10.22 7.40 -20.58
CA ILE A 67 9.17 7.13 -21.57
C ILE A 67 8.64 8.46 -22.11
N PRO A 68 8.86 8.77 -23.39
CA PRO A 68 8.29 9.96 -24.02
C PRO A 68 6.76 9.91 -24.03
N ASN A 69 6.11 11.07 -23.86
CA ASN A 69 4.65 11.26 -23.97
C ASN A 69 3.78 10.52 -22.92
N THR A 70 4.33 10.10 -21.78
CA THR A 70 3.53 9.60 -20.66
C THR A 70 3.17 10.74 -19.70
N LYS A 71 1.88 10.90 -19.39
CA LYS A 71 1.40 11.75 -18.31
C LYS A 71 1.51 11.01 -16.97
N LEU A 72 1.89 11.73 -15.91
CA LEU A 72 2.20 11.18 -14.60
C LEU A 72 1.16 11.63 -13.57
N PRO A 73 0.89 10.82 -12.52
CA PRO A 73 0.03 11.24 -11.42
C PRO A 73 0.51 12.56 -10.78
N LEU A 74 -0.44 13.33 -10.28
CA LEU A 74 -0.18 14.58 -9.56
C LEU A 74 -0.24 14.35 -8.05
N LEU A 75 0.74 14.83 -7.32
CA LEU A 75 0.69 14.99 -5.87
C LEU A 75 0.68 16.48 -5.50
N VAL A 76 -0.33 16.94 -4.79
CA VAL A 76 -0.32 18.25 -4.12
C VAL A 76 0.08 18.04 -2.68
N TYR A 77 1.22 18.59 -2.28
CA TYR A 77 1.83 18.40 -0.96
C TYR A 77 1.77 19.68 -0.14
N PHE A 78 1.34 19.56 1.12
CA PHE A 78 1.35 20.65 2.10
C PHE A 78 2.35 20.34 3.20
N HIS A 79 3.29 21.24 3.45
CA HIS A 79 4.30 21.05 4.49
C HIS A 79 3.72 21.21 5.91
N GLY A 80 4.31 20.52 6.88
CA GLY A 80 4.04 20.67 8.31
C GLY A 80 4.64 21.94 8.93
N GLY A 81 4.84 21.92 10.25
CA GLY A 81 5.38 23.08 11.00
C GLY A 81 4.35 23.84 11.84
N ALA A 82 3.29 23.16 12.29
CA ALA A 82 2.25 23.71 13.17
C ALA A 82 1.59 25.00 12.66
N PHE A 83 1.53 25.19 11.33
CA PHE A 83 1.07 26.42 10.64
C PHE A 83 1.96 27.66 10.86
N ILE A 84 3.14 27.52 11.45
CA ILE A 84 3.97 28.63 11.94
C ILE A 84 5.36 28.64 11.28
N VAL A 85 6.01 27.47 11.17
CA VAL A 85 7.38 27.31 10.66
C VAL A 85 7.41 26.45 9.39
N GLN A 86 8.60 26.26 8.82
CA GLN A 86 8.84 25.56 7.55
C GLN A 86 8.25 26.29 6.33
N THR A 87 8.63 25.83 5.15
CA THR A 87 8.24 26.35 3.83
C THR A 87 8.40 25.26 2.78
N ALA A 88 7.73 25.38 1.64
CA ALA A 88 7.93 24.47 0.50
C ALA A 88 9.39 24.44 -0.01
N PHE A 89 10.19 25.44 0.35
CA PHE A 89 11.59 25.59 -0.07
C PHE A 89 12.61 25.00 0.93
N SER A 90 12.13 24.35 1.99
CA SER A 90 13.01 23.81 3.04
C SER A 90 13.82 22.62 2.52
N PRO A 91 15.09 22.48 2.93
CA PRO A 91 15.95 21.37 2.48
C PRO A 91 15.37 19.99 2.84
N THR A 92 14.73 19.89 4.00
CA THR A 92 14.11 18.64 4.47
C THR A 92 12.97 18.18 3.57
N TYR A 93 12.06 19.09 3.20
CA TYR A 93 10.97 18.79 2.27
C TYR A 93 11.48 18.55 0.85
N GLN A 94 12.50 19.31 0.41
CA GLN A 94 13.13 19.07 -0.89
C GLN A 94 13.71 17.66 -0.99
N TYR A 95 14.43 17.19 0.03
CA TYR A 95 14.97 15.83 0.04
C TYR A 95 13.84 14.79 -0.04
N PHE A 96 12.85 14.88 0.84
CA PHE A 96 11.74 13.92 0.89
C PHE A 96 10.97 13.86 -0.44
N LEU A 97 10.64 15.02 -1.01
CA LEU A 97 9.92 15.11 -2.28
C LEU A 97 10.78 14.67 -3.47
N ASN A 98 12.10 14.92 -3.47
CA ASN A 98 12.99 14.38 -4.51
C ASN A 98 12.97 12.84 -4.53
N CYS A 99 13.02 12.19 -3.37
CA CYS A 99 12.92 10.72 -3.29
C CYS A 99 11.54 10.23 -3.74
N LEU A 100 10.47 10.82 -3.20
CA LEU A 100 9.10 10.41 -3.51
C LEU A 100 8.76 10.57 -4.99
N VAL A 101 9.10 11.72 -5.59
CA VAL A 101 8.85 12.03 -7.00
C VAL A 101 9.59 11.06 -7.92
N ALA A 102 10.84 10.74 -7.60
CA ALA A 102 11.64 9.83 -8.40
C ALA A 102 11.14 8.39 -8.34
N GLU A 103 10.88 7.88 -7.13
CA GLU A 103 10.51 6.48 -6.93
C GLU A 103 9.04 6.20 -7.26
N ALA A 104 8.12 7.14 -6.98
CA ALA A 104 6.72 7.01 -7.39
C ALA A 104 6.49 7.40 -8.85
N ASN A 105 7.47 8.04 -9.52
CA ASN A 105 7.34 8.55 -10.88
C ASN A 105 6.09 9.44 -11.07
N ILE A 106 5.98 10.46 -10.20
CA ILE A 106 4.86 11.42 -10.14
C ILE A 106 5.33 12.85 -10.33
N ILE A 107 4.43 13.79 -10.58
CA ILE A 107 4.72 15.22 -10.47
C ILE A 107 4.20 15.73 -9.14
N ALA A 108 5.01 16.52 -8.41
CA ALA A 108 4.58 17.11 -7.14
C ALA A 108 4.49 18.64 -7.21
N VAL A 109 3.44 19.20 -6.59
CA VAL A 109 3.24 20.62 -6.30
C VAL A 109 3.33 20.78 -4.78
N SER A 110 4.47 21.27 -4.27
CA SER A 110 4.63 21.56 -2.84
C SER A 110 4.23 23.01 -2.57
N VAL A 111 3.10 23.22 -1.89
CA VAL A 111 2.50 24.55 -1.70
C VAL A 111 3.17 25.28 -0.55
N ASP A 112 3.55 26.54 -0.79
CA ASP A 112 4.06 27.48 0.21
C ASP A 112 2.92 28.39 0.68
N TYR A 113 2.12 27.89 1.62
CA TYR A 113 1.00 28.63 2.20
C TYR A 113 1.47 29.67 3.22
N ARG A 114 0.72 30.75 3.42
CA ARG A 114 1.08 31.78 4.41
C ARG A 114 0.86 31.27 5.84
N ARG A 115 1.77 31.67 6.73
CA ARG A 115 1.91 31.11 8.09
C ARG A 115 1.50 32.11 9.17
N ALA A 116 1.04 31.56 10.28
CA ALA A 116 0.84 32.31 11.51
C ALA A 116 2.20 32.70 12.14
N PRO A 117 2.23 33.76 12.98
CA PRO A 117 1.12 34.65 13.34
C PRO A 117 0.84 35.79 12.34
N GLU A 118 1.71 36.04 11.36
CA GLU A 118 1.52 37.14 10.39
C GLU A 118 0.24 36.95 9.56
N HIS A 119 -0.08 35.70 9.26
CA HIS A 119 -1.29 35.27 8.56
C HIS A 119 -1.95 34.12 9.32
N PRO A 120 -2.76 34.42 10.36
CA PRO A 120 -3.41 33.38 11.15
C PRO A 120 -4.44 32.59 10.32
N LEU A 121 -4.79 31.40 10.79
CA LEU A 121 -5.86 30.59 10.20
C LEU A 121 -7.19 31.38 10.17
N PRO A 122 -7.97 31.27 9.08
CA PRO A 122 -7.93 30.23 8.05
C PRO A 122 -7.08 30.53 6.81
N VAL A 123 -6.22 31.55 6.81
CA VAL A 123 -5.48 31.98 5.59
C VAL A 123 -4.72 30.83 4.90
N ALA A 124 -4.06 29.95 5.67
CA ALA A 124 -3.37 28.80 5.09
C ALA A 124 -4.30 27.85 4.32
N TYR A 125 -5.56 27.67 4.78
CA TYR A 125 -6.55 26.86 4.08
C TYR A 125 -7.05 27.54 2.80
N ASP A 126 -7.24 28.86 2.82
CA ASP A 126 -7.63 29.62 1.62
C ASP A 126 -6.53 29.61 0.56
N ASP A 127 -5.27 29.77 0.98
CA ASP A 127 -4.09 29.67 0.11
C ASP A 127 -3.96 28.28 -0.51
N SER A 128 -4.15 27.26 0.31
CA SER A 128 -4.09 25.85 -0.12
C SER A 128 -5.21 25.51 -1.10
N TRP A 129 -6.41 26.07 -0.89
CA TRP A 129 -7.52 25.91 -1.83
C TRP A 129 -7.28 26.66 -3.14
N ALA A 130 -6.72 27.86 -3.09
CA ALA A 130 -6.31 28.59 -4.28
C ALA A 130 -5.25 27.81 -5.08
N ALA A 131 -4.26 27.22 -4.40
CA ALA A 131 -3.25 26.37 -5.01
C ALA A 131 -3.84 25.11 -5.65
N LEU A 132 -4.80 24.47 -5.00
CA LEU A 132 -5.48 23.29 -5.54
C LEU A 132 -6.24 23.63 -6.84
N LYS A 133 -7.03 24.71 -6.82
CA LYS A 133 -7.74 25.19 -8.02
C LYS A 133 -6.80 25.61 -9.13
N TRP A 134 -5.70 26.29 -8.78
CA TRP A 134 -4.67 26.66 -9.74
C TRP A 134 -4.09 25.41 -10.42
N ALA A 135 -3.71 24.38 -9.65
CA ALA A 135 -3.20 23.14 -10.22
C ALA A 135 -4.23 22.51 -11.17
N VAL A 136 -5.48 22.37 -10.72
CA VAL A 136 -6.59 21.78 -11.50
C VAL A 136 -6.93 22.56 -12.77
N SER A 137 -6.74 23.88 -12.80
CA SER A 137 -7.01 24.68 -14.01
C SER A 137 -6.14 24.31 -15.23
N HIS A 138 -5.08 23.51 -15.03
CA HIS A 138 -4.21 22.99 -16.07
C HIS A 138 -4.73 21.67 -16.70
N SER A 139 -5.84 21.11 -16.20
CA SER A 139 -6.37 19.80 -16.62
C SER A 139 -6.66 19.71 -18.13
N ASN A 140 -7.12 20.81 -18.73
CA ASN A 140 -7.40 20.91 -20.16
C ASN A 140 -6.18 21.35 -21.00
N GLY A 141 -4.99 21.39 -20.43
CA GLY A 141 -3.74 21.77 -21.11
C GLY A 141 -3.59 23.26 -21.44
N GLY A 142 -4.50 24.12 -20.94
CA GLY A 142 -4.54 25.56 -21.22
C GLY A 142 -4.08 26.46 -20.07
N GLY A 143 -3.51 25.90 -19.00
CA GLY A 143 -3.06 26.69 -17.84
C GLY A 143 -1.71 27.37 -18.08
N GLN A 144 -1.24 28.14 -17.10
CA GLN A 144 -0.03 28.96 -17.21
C GLN A 144 1.28 28.16 -17.06
N GLU A 145 1.22 26.96 -16.47
CA GLU A 145 2.37 26.12 -16.16
C GLU A 145 2.46 24.91 -17.11
N GLU A 146 3.46 24.95 -18.00
CA GLU A 146 3.69 23.94 -19.03
C GLU A 146 3.89 22.52 -18.48
N TRP A 147 4.52 22.37 -17.31
CA TRP A 147 4.74 21.05 -16.72
C TRP A 147 3.42 20.39 -16.35
N LEU A 148 2.47 21.16 -15.80
CA LEU A 148 1.15 20.64 -15.45
C LEU A 148 0.32 20.38 -16.71
N ASN A 149 0.40 21.24 -17.73
CA ASN A 149 -0.35 21.05 -18.98
C ASN A 149 0.03 19.75 -19.72
N HIS A 150 1.33 19.48 -19.85
CA HIS A 150 1.84 18.45 -20.76
C HIS A 150 2.20 17.14 -20.08
N HIS A 151 2.55 17.15 -18.80
CA HIS A 151 3.10 15.99 -18.12
C HIS A 151 2.21 15.42 -17.01
N VAL A 152 1.11 16.08 -16.65
CA VAL A 152 0.23 15.60 -15.57
C VAL A 152 -0.98 14.86 -16.12
N ASP A 153 -1.28 13.73 -15.48
CA ASP A 153 -2.53 13.02 -15.52
C ASP A 153 -3.41 13.45 -14.34
N PHE A 154 -4.45 14.24 -14.63
CA PHE A 154 -5.37 14.75 -13.63
C PHE A 154 -6.43 13.73 -13.21
N GLU A 155 -6.54 12.57 -13.86
CA GLU A 155 -7.41 11.49 -13.38
C GLU A 155 -6.80 10.78 -12.16
N HIS A 156 -5.49 10.91 -11.97
CA HIS A 156 -4.73 10.30 -10.87
C HIS A 156 -4.08 11.38 -10.01
N MET A 157 -4.91 12.13 -9.28
CA MET A 157 -4.47 13.19 -8.39
C MET A 157 -4.54 12.78 -6.92
N PHE A 158 -3.48 13.05 -6.17
CA PHE A 158 -3.34 12.76 -4.75
C PHE A 158 -3.09 14.04 -3.97
N ILE A 159 -3.59 14.07 -2.74
CA ILE A 159 -3.29 15.16 -1.79
C ILE A 159 -2.55 14.57 -0.61
N ALA A 160 -1.48 15.21 -0.18
CA ALA A 160 -0.70 14.76 0.97
C ALA A 160 -0.20 15.91 1.83
N GLY A 161 0.19 15.56 3.04
CA GLY A 161 0.99 16.44 3.88
C GLY A 161 1.40 15.75 5.15
N ASP A 162 2.20 16.45 5.95
CA ASP A 162 2.64 16.02 7.27
C ASP A 162 2.21 17.00 8.35
N SER A 163 1.89 16.53 9.56
CA SER A 163 1.58 17.41 10.69
C SER A 163 0.45 18.41 10.36
N ALA A 164 0.70 19.71 10.48
CA ALA A 164 -0.22 20.76 10.03
C ALA A 164 -0.57 20.67 8.53
N GLY A 165 0.37 20.24 7.69
CA GLY A 165 0.12 20.01 6.27
C GLY A 165 -0.83 18.84 6.01
N ALA A 166 -0.78 17.77 6.81
CA ALA A 166 -1.77 16.70 6.77
C ALA A 166 -3.16 17.19 7.21
N ASN A 167 -3.21 18.10 8.19
CA ASN A 167 -4.46 18.76 8.57
C ASN A 167 -5.04 19.59 7.39
N ILE A 168 -4.19 20.38 6.71
CA ILE A 168 -4.59 21.09 5.48
C ILE A 168 -5.08 20.12 4.42
N ALA A 169 -4.32 19.05 4.15
CA ALA A 169 -4.66 18.04 3.16
C ALA A 169 -6.07 17.48 3.41
N HIS A 170 -6.37 17.09 4.65
CA HIS A 170 -7.71 16.65 5.05
C HIS A 170 -8.79 17.69 4.75
N ASN A 171 -8.61 18.94 5.23
CA ASN A 171 -9.59 20.01 5.04
C ASN A 171 -9.80 20.36 3.55
N MET A 172 -8.76 20.29 2.73
CA MET A 172 -8.87 20.50 1.28
C MET A 172 -9.61 19.36 0.59
N THR A 173 -9.38 18.11 1.00
CA THR A 173 -10.13 16.95 0.49
C THR A 173 -11.59 16.97 0.94
N MET A 174 -11.89 17.40 2.17
CA MET A 174 -13.25 17.62 2.66
C MET A 174 -13.97 18.69 1.83
N ARG A 175 -13.27 19.81 1.56
CA ARG A 175 -13.80 20.89 0.74
C ARG A 175 -14.07 20.43 -0.69
N ALA A 176 -13.15 19.68 -1.31
CA ALA A 176 -13.36 19.11 -2.65
C ALA A 176 -14.49 18.06 -2.72
N GLY A 177 -14.87 17.45 -1.60
CA GLY A 177 -16.05 16.58 -1.55
C GLY A 177 -17.38 17.33 -1.46
N SER A 178 -17.35 18.61 -1.06
CA SER A 178 -18.53 19.48 -0.91
C SER A 178 -18.68 20.51 -2.04
N ASP A 179 -17.56 21.03 -2.52
CA ASP A 179 -17.46 22.00 -3.61
C ASP A 179 -17.10 21.25 -4.91
N ASP A 180 -17.69 21.64 -6.04
CA ASP A 180 -17.34 21.04 -7.34
C ASP A 180 -15.94 21.51 -7.78
N LEU A 181 -14.95 20.62 -7.70
CA LEU A 181 -13.57 20.86 -8.13
C LEU A 181 -13.44 20.56 -9.63
N ASP A 182 -14.14 21.33 -10.48
CA ASP A 182 -14.10 21.30 -11.95
C ASP A 182 -13.86 19.90 -12.56
N SER A 183 -14.62 18.89 -12.11
CA SER A 183 -14.58 17.48 -12.55
C SER A 183 -13.32 16.64 -12.26
N VAL A 184 -12.31 17.16 -11.53
CA VAL A 184 -11.11 16.39 -11.14
C VAL A 184 -11.39 15.56 -9.88
N LYS A 185 -11.09 14.26 -9.95
CA LYS A 185 -11.24 13.33 -8.82
C LYS A 185 -9.94 13.20 -8.04
N ILE A 186 -10.04 13.27 -6.73
CA ILE A 186 -8.92 12.97 -5.84
C ILE A 186 -8.85 11.44 -5.68
N GLY A 187 -7.83 10.83 -6.28
CA GLY A 187 -7.55 9.40 -6.23
C GLY A 187 -7.16 8.90 -4.84
N GLY A 188 -6.58 9.76 -4.00
CA GLY A 188 -6.31 9.42 -2.60
C GLY A 188 -5.76 10.57 -1.75
N LEU A 189 -5.86 10.38 -0.43
CA LEU A 189 -5.37 11.30 0.60
C LEU A 189 -4.31 10.61 1.47
N VAL A 190 -3.13 11.21 1.61
CA VAL A 190 -2.03 10.71 2.45
C VAL A 190 -1.82 11.65 3.64
N LEU A 191 -1.94 11.13 4.84
CA LEU A 191 -1.86 11.88 6.09
C LEU A 191 -0.70 11.36 6.94
N LEU A 192 0.41 12.10 6.93
CA LEU A 192 1.62 11.75 7.68
C LEU A 192 1.62 12.44 9.05
N HIS A 193 1.41 11.70 10.13
CA HIS A 193 1.36 12.23 11.50
C HIS A 193 0.42 13.45 11.63
N PRO A 194 -0.89 13.30 11.30
CA PRO A 194 -1.78 14.45 11.16
C PRO A 194 -1.92 15.26 12.44
N TYR A 195 -1.90 16.59 12.30
CA TYR A 195 -2.15 17.51 13.41
C TYR A 195 -3.64 17.65 13.69
N PHE A 196 -4.22 16.56 14.19
CA PHE A 196 -5.58 16.51 14.73
C PHE A 196 -5.55 16.58 16.24
N TRP A 197 -6.62 17.12 16.81
CA TRP A 197 -6.70 17.38 18.25
C TRP A 197 -8.14 17.35 18.76
N GLY A 198 -8.30 17.49 20.07
CA GLY A 198 -9.60 17.47 20.71
C GLY A 198 -9.58 18.14 22.08
N LYS A 199 -10.76 18.58 22.53
CA LYS A 199 -10.94 19.11 23.89
C LYS A 199 -10.61 18.06 24.95
N ASP A 200 -11.27 16.91 24.87
CA ASP A 200 -11.14 15.85 25.87
C ASP A 200 -9.88 15.00 25.58
N PRO A 201 -9.00 14.78 26.57
CA PRO A 201 -7.75 14.07 26.37
C PRO A 201 -7.99 12.59 26.05
N ILE A 202 -7.19 12.03 25.14
CA ILE A 202 -7.20 10.61 24.79
C ILE A 202 -5.80 10.01 24.85
N GLY A 203 -5.71 8.71 25.12
CA GLY A 203 -4.45 7.96 25.13
C GLY A 203 -3.35 8.65 25.93
N SER A 204 -2.21 8.90 25.27
CA SER A 204 -1.01 9.51 25.85
C SER A 204 -1.19 10.97 26.29
N GLU A 205 -2.21 11.69 25.80
CA GLU A 205 -2.46 13.09 26.20
C GLU A 205 -2.82 13.22 27.68
N ALA A 206 -3.55 12.22 28.22
CA ALA A 206 -3.95 12.22 29.62
C ALA A 206 -2.76 12.04 30.58
N ALA A 207 -1.64 11.49 30.08
CA ALA A 207 -0.42 11.29 30.85
C ALA A 207 0.47 12.55 30.92
N ASP A 208 0.27 13.53 30.02
CA ASP A 208 1.06 14.76 29.95
C ASP A 208 0.19 15.98 29.66
N MET A 209 -0.56 16.41 30.69
CA MET A 209 -1.46 17.56 30.61
C MET A 209 -0.73 18.89 30.34
N GLY A 210 0.57 18.99 30.67
CA GLY A 210 1.38 20.18 30.36
C GLY A 210 1.64 20.29 28.87
N ARG A 211 2.04 19.18 28.23
CA ARG A 211 2.21 19.12 26.78
C ARG A 211 0.88 19.26 26.04
N LYS A 212 -0.22 18.73 26.60
CA LYS A 212 -1.58 18.94 26.07
C LYS A 212 -1.94 20.43 26.03
N ALA A 213 -1.80 21.12 27.16
CA ALA A 213 -2.11 22.55 27.27
C ALA A 213 -1.27 23.38 26.28
N ARG A 214 0.00 23.01 26.09
CA ARG A 214 0.87 23.65 25.13
C ARG A 214 0.38 23.52 23.68
N VAL A 215 -0.17 22.38 23.30
CA VAL A 215 -0.80 22.18 21.98
C VAL A 215 -2.09 23.00 21.85
N ASP A 216 -2.91 23.03 22.91
CA ASP A 216 -4.12 23.87 22.96
C ASP A 216 -3.80 25.36 22.77
N GLU A 217 -2.73 25.86 23.42
CA GLU A 217 -2.24 27.24 23.27
C GLU A 217 -1.68 27.50 21.87
N LEU A 218 -0.88 26.57 21.33
CA LEU A 218 -0.30 26.70 19.99
C LEU A 218 -1.38 26.75 18.91
N TRP A 219 -2.45 25.95 19.03
CA TRP A 219 -3.60 26.01 18.14
C TRP A 219 -4.31 27.37 18.22
N ARG A 220 -4.57 27.88 19.44
CA ARG A 220 -5.19 29.21 19.61
C ARG A 220 -4.31 30.34 19.09
N PHE A 221 -3.01 30.19 19.18
CA PHE A 221 -2.06 31.14 18.62
C PHE A 221 -2.09 31.13 17.08
N ALA A 222 -2.15 29.95 16.45
CA ALA A 222 -2.26 29.82 15.01
C ALA A 222 -3.65 30.19 14.46
N CYS A 223 -4.72 29.94 15.23
CA CYS A 223 -6.11 30.22 14.89
C CYS A 223 -6.80 31.03 16.00
N PRO A 224 -6.59 32.35 16.08
CA PRO A 224 -7.19 33.18 17.14
C PRO A 224 -8.73 33.22 17.11
N SER A 225 -9.33 32.95 15.95
CA SER A 225 -10.78 32.89 15.74
C SER A 225 -11.41 31.53 16.09
N THR A 226 -10.61 30.54 16.52
CA THR A 226 -11.07 29.18 16.78
C THR A 226 -12.11 29.11 17.91
N SER A 227 -13.05 28.18 17.76
CA SER A 227 -13.94 27.75 18.86
C SER A 227 -13.23 26.95 19.96
N GLY A 228 -11.93 26.65 19.77
CA GLY A 228 -11.06 25.93 20.69
C GLY A 228 -10.65 24.57 20.13
N SER A 229 -10.33 23.64 21.02
CA SER A 229 -9.82 22.31 20.62
C SER A 229 -10.91 21.38 20.07
N ASN A 230 -12.17 21.81 20.05
CA ASN A 230 -13.28 21.14 19.34
C ASN A 230 -13.71 21.94 18.10
N ASP A 231 -12.81 22.72 17.52
CA ASP A 231 -13.04 23.31 16.22
C ASP A 231 -12.92 22.23 15.14
N PRO A 232 -13.87 22.06 14.21
CA PRO A 232 -13.79 21.04 13.15
C PRO A 232 -12.50 21.10 12.33
N LEU A 233 -11.88 22.29 12.23
CA LEU A 233 -10.61 22.45 11.51
C LEU A 233 -9.45 21.66 12.14
N ILE A 234 -9.44 21.45 13.46
CA ILE A 234 -8.42 20.64 14.16
C ILE A 234 -8.98 19.32 14.68
N ASN A 235 -10.29 19.24 14.93
CA ASN A 235 -10.99 18.04 15.39
C ASN A 235 -11.93 17.54 14.28
N PRO A 236 -11.41 16.89 13.23
CA PRO A 236 -12.22 16.51 12.07
C PRO A 236 -13.29 15.47 12.39
N VAL A 237 -13.12 14.71 13.47
CA VAL A 237 -14.01 13.59 13.80
C VAL A 237 -15.35 14.02 14.41
N ILE A 238 -15.49 15.30 14.78
CA ILE A 238 -16.76 15.87 15.19
C ILE A 238 -17.48 16.57 14.04
N ASP A 239 -16.88 16.64 12.85
CA ASP A 239 -17.55 17.21 11.68
C ASP A 239 -18.68 16.26 11.24
N PRO A 240 -19.95 16.70 11.25
CA PRO A 240 -21.07 15.86 10.83
C PRO A 240 -20.99 15.45 9.35
N LYS A 241 -20.12 16.09 8.56
CA LYS A 241 -19.91 15.80 7.15
C LYS A 241 -18.74 14.87 6.88
N LEU A 242 -18.09 14.27 7.88
CA LEU A 242 -16.90 13.42 7.68
C LEU A 242 -17.06 12.35 6.58
N SER A 243 -18.28 11.83 6.38
CA SER A 243 -18.60 10.86 5.31
C SER A 243 -18.54 11.42 3.89
N SER A 244 -18.52 12.74 3.73
CA SER A 244 -18.40 13.44 2.44
C SER A 244 -16.95 13.72 2.03
N LEU A 245 -15.96 13.06 2.64
CA LEU A 245 -14.56 13.21 2.26
C LEU A 245 -14.38 12.92 0.76
N GLY A 246 -13.84 13.89 0.00
CA GLY A 246 -13.82 13.91 -1.47
C GLY A 246 -12.86 12.93 -2.16
N CYS A 247 -12.45 11.85 -1.49
CA CYS A 247 -11.59 10.81 -2.06
C CYS A 247 -12.13 9.42 -1.69
N ARG A 248 -11.60 8.37 -2.33
CA ARG A 248 -11.99 6.98 -2.07
C ARG A 248 -10.93 6.16 -1.35
N ARG A 249 -9.74 6.73 -1.14
CA ARG A 249 -8.59 6.05 -0.53
C ARG A 249 -7.89 7.00 0.44
N VAL A 250 -7.61 6.53 1.64
CA VAL A 250 -6.88 7.28 2.68
C VAL A 250 -5.74 6.42 3.19
N LEU A 251 -4.52 6.95 3.19
CA LEU A 251 -3.40 6.38 3.94
C LEU A 251 -3.12 7.26 5.14
N LEU A 252 -3.22 6.68 6.34
CA LEU A 252 -2.85 7.32 7.60
C LEU A 252 -1.55 6.72 8.13
N CYS A 253 -0.53 7.55 8.35
CA CYS A 253 0.71 7.13 9.00
C CYS A 253 0.82 7.79 10.37
N VAL A 254 0.97 6.98 11.42
CA VAL A 254 1.20 7.43 12.81
C VAL A 254 2.54 6.90 13.33
N ALA A 255 3.06 7.48 14.41
CA ALA A 255 4.27 6.99 15.08
C ALA A 255 4.01 6.75 16.56
N GLU A 256 4.56 5.67 17.11
CA GLU A 256 4.22 5.17 18.46
C GLU A 256 4.48 6.21 19.57
N LYS A 257 5.54 7.02 19.45
CA LYS A 257 5.91 8.04 20.46
C LYS A 257 5.45 9.44 20.09
N ASP A 258 4.60 9.58 19.07
CA ASP A 258 3.96 10.84 18.73
C ASP A 258 2.81 11.12 19.70
N LEU A 259 2.72 12.36 20.19
CA LEU A 259 1.58 12.81 21.01
C LEU A 259 0.27 12.78 20.22
N LEU A 260 0.35 12.94 18.89
CA LEU A 260 -0.80 12.97 17.99
C LEU A 260 -1.21 11.56 17.52
N ARG A 261 -0.49 10.51 17.92
CA ARG A 261 -0.74 9.11 17.53
C ARG A 261 -2.19 8.71 17.77
N ASP A 262 -2.67 8.92 18.99
CA ASP A 262 -3.98 8.44 19.41
C ASP A 262 -5.10 9.21 18.68
N ARG A 263 -4.86 10.46 18.29
CA ARG A 263 -5.76 11.26 17.43
C ARG A 263 -5.81 10.73 16.01
N GLY A 264 -4.69 10.24 15.48
CA GLY A 264 -4.65 9.54 14.21
C GLY A 264 -5.50 8.27 14.23
N TRP A 265 -5.33 7.41 15.24
CA TRP A 265 -6.16 6.21 15.43
C TRP A 265 -7.64 6.53 15.59
N ASP A 266 -7.98 7.54 16.41
CA ASP A 266 -9.37 7.99 16.58
C ASP A 266 -9.99 8.47 15.26
N TYR A 267 -9.22 9.21 14.45
CA TYR A 267 -9.64 9.60 13.10
C TYR A 267 -9.90 8.40 12.18
N TYR A 268 -8.96 7.45 12.14
CA TYR A 268 -9.08 6.24 11.32
C TYR A 268 -10.35 5.45 11.66
N GLU A 269 -10.60 5.20 12.95
CA GLU A 269 -11.78 4.48 13.38
C GLU A 269 -13.08 5.22 13.08
N LYS A 270 -13.11 6.53 13.34
CA LYS A 270 -14.33 7.33 13.14
C LYS A 270 -14.62 7.58 11.67
N LEU A 271 -13.60 7.69 10.82
CA LEU A 271 -13.78 7.73 9.37
C LEU A 271 -14.45 6.43 8.89
N GLY A 272 -13.96 5.27 9.32
CA GLY A 272 -14.56 3.97 9.01
C GLY A 272 -16.00 3.78 9.51
N LYS A 273 -16.35 4.44 10.62
CA LYS A 273 -17.72 4.42 11.19
C LYS A 273 -18.62 5.55 10.65
N SER A 274 -18.08 6.50 9.89
CA SER A 274 -18.84 7.69 9.44
C SER A 274 -19.85 7.40 8.33
N GLY A 275 -19.73 6.24 7.66
CA GLY A 275 -20.44 5.94 6.41
C GLY A 275 -19.71 6.45 5.16
N TRP A 276 -18.46 6.92 5.29
CA TRP A 276 -17.58 7.15 4.16
C TRP A 276 -17.36 5.83 3.39
N GLU A 277 -17.64 5.85 2.09
CA GLU A 277 -17.62 4.67 1.22
C GLU A 277 -16.23 4.39 0.59
N GLY A 278 -15.16 4.81 1.26
CA GLY A 278 -13.79 4.60 0.79
C GLY A 278 -13.02 3.59 1.65
N GLU A 279 -11.77 3.37 1.28
CA GLU A 279 -10.86 2.46 1.98
C GLU A 279 -9.79 3.26 2.74
N ALA A 280 -9.66 3.00 4.03
CA ALA A 280 -8.63 3.59 4.87
C ALA A 280 -7.56 2.55 5.23
N GLU A 281 -6.31 2.90 4.97
CA GLU A 281 -5.12 2.13 5.32
C GLU A 281 -4.39 2.83 6.47
N MET A 282 -3.91 2.05 7.45
CA MET A 282 -3.14 2.57 8.59
C MET A 282 -1.72 2.00 8.55
N MET A 283 -0.73 2.84 8.87
CA MET A 283 0.64 2.43 9.15
C MET A 283 1.09 3.07 10.46
N GLU A 284 1.53 2.26 11.42
CA GLU A 284 2.17 2.75 12.64
C GLU A 284 3.67 2.44 12.63
N SER A 285 4.50 3.47 12.87
CA SER A 285 5.94 3.32 13.03
C SER A 285 6.32 3.16 14.49
N GLU A 286 6.64 1.93 14.90
CA GLU A 286 7.09 1.60 16.26
C GLU A 286 8.31 2.44 16.66
N GLY A 287 8.40 2.87 17.92
CA GLY A 287 9.58 3.48 18.52
C GLY A 287 9.93 4.90 18.04
N GLU A 288 9.25 5.43 17.03
CA GLU A 288 9.56 6.72 16.41
C GLU A 288 8.68 7.86 16.91
N LYS A 289 9.12 9.10 16.66
CA LYS A 289 8.47 10.34 17.10
C LYS A 289 7.76 11.04 15.93
N HIS A 290 7.03 12.11 16.25
CA HIS A 290 6.40 13.00 15.26
C HIS A 290 7.37 13.37 14.12
N VAL A 291 6.93 13.22 12.87
CA VAL A 291 7.65 13.56 11.63
C VAL A 291 9.08 13.03 11.51
N PHE A 292 9.40 11.91 12.18
CA PHE A 292 10.75 11.33 12.17
C PHE A 292 11.31 11.03 10.77
N HIS A 293 10.43 10.78 9.78
CA HIS A 293 10.82 10.51 8.39
C HIS A 293 11.47 11.72 7.70
N LEU A 294 11.24 12.92 8.23
CA LEU A 294 11.90 14.16 7.80
C LEU A 294 13.20 14.40 8.58
N ASP A 295 13.22 14.11 9.89
CA ASP A 295 14.38 14.32 10.75
C ASP A 295 15.50 13.30 10.53
N LYS A 296 15.12 12.06 10.21
CA LYS A 296 16.02 10.90 10.03
C LYS A 296 15.72 10.18 8.70
N PRO A 297 15.88 10.86 7.56
CA PRO A 297 15.39 10.37 6.28
C PRO A 297 16.02 9.06 5.80
N TYR A 298 17.18 8.68 6.37
CA TYR A 298 17.92 7.48 5.99
C TYR A 298 17.69 6.27 6.88
N CYS A 299 16.86 6.37 7.93
CA CYS A 299 16.58 5.20 8.77
C CYS A 299 15.59 4.25 8.08
N ASP A 300 15.67 2.96 8.39
CA ASP A 300 14.83 1.93 7.77
C ASP A 300 13.34 2.26 7.87
N LYS A 301 12.89 2.76 9.02
CA LYS A 301 11.48 3.16 9.23
C LYS A 301 11.06 4.35 8.38
N ALA A 302 11.96 5.29 8.09
CA ALA A 302 11.66 6.42 7.21
C ALA A 302 11.52 5.93 5.76
N MET A 303 12.37 4.99 5.36
CA MET A 303 12.27 4.32 4.06
C MET A 303 11.00 3.48 3.95
N ASP A 304 10.56 2.83 5.03
CA ASP A 304 9.30 2.09 5.04
C ASP A 304 8.09 3.01 4.86
N VAL A 305 8.07 4.18 5.52
CA VAL A 305 7.03 5.20 5.30
C VAL A 305 7.05 5.67 3.85
N LEU A 306 8.23 5.99 3.31
CA LEU A 306 8.36 6.40 1.90
C LEU A 306 7.83 5.33 0.95
N LYS A 307 8.26 4.07 1.09
CA LYS A 307 7.79 2.92 0.29
C LYS A 307 6.28 2.73 0.42
N ARG A 308 5.73 2.94 1.61
CA ARG A 308 4.28 2.82 1.82
C ARG A 308 3.51 3.87 1.06
N VAL A 309 3.96 5.13 1.08
CA VAL A 309 3.37 6.22 0.30
C VAL A 309 3.52 5.95 -1.20
N ILE A 310 4.69 5.51 -1.65
CA ILE A 310 4.91 5.12 -3.06
C ILE A 310 3.94 4.02 -3.47
N SER A 311 3.82 2.96 -2.68
CA SER A 311 2.88 1.86 -2.95
C SER A 311 1.45 2.38 -3.00
N PHE A 312 1.03 3.24 -2.07
CA PHE A 312 -0.32 3.80 -2.07
C PHE A 312 -0.62 4.61 -3.34
N ILE A 313 0.32 5.45 -3.78
CA ILE A 313 0.18 6.27 -4.99
C ILE A 313 0.20 5.40 -6.27
N ASN A 314 1.10 4.42 -6.33
CA ASN A 314 1.30 3.56 -7.50
C ASN A 314 0.37 2.36 -7.58
N GLN A 315 -0.39 2.08 -6.52
CA GLN A 315 -1.57 1.24 -6.62
C GLN A 315 -2.50 1.94 -7.62
N SER A 316 -2.40 1.53 -8.89
CA SER A 316 -3.45 1.70 -9.89
C SER A 316 -4.75 1.29 -9.20
N ASN A 317 -5.87 1.92 -9.57
CA ASN A 317 -7.21 1.51 -9.12
C ASN A 317 -7.40 0.01 -9.36
N ALA A 318 -6.91 -0.82 -8.43
CA ALA A 318 -7.34 -2.18 -8.25
C ALA A 318 -8.83 -1.99 -8.02
N PRO A 319 -9.67 -2.61 -8.86
CA PRO A 319 -11.10 -2.46 -8.67
C PRO A 319 -11.37 -2.79 -7.20
N SER A 320 -12.00 -1.84 -6.50
CA SER A 320 -12.70 -2.04 -5.22
C SER A 320 -13.07 -3.51 -5.12
N ILE A 321 -12.69 -4.26 -4.08
CA ILE A 321 -12.92 -5.71 -3.94
C ILE A 321 -14.29 -6.09 -4.56
N ARG A 322 -14.29 -6.38 -5.86
CA ARG A 322 -15.47 -6.75 -6.64
C ARG A 322 -15.43 -8.25 -6.59
N ALA A 323 -16.60 -8.88 -6.47
CA ALA A 323 -16.69 -10.32 -6.62
C ALA A 323 -15.84 -10.75 -7.83
N PRO A 324 -15.01 -11.79 -7.71
CA PRO A 324 -14.12 -12.21 -8.77
C PRO A 324 -14.92 -12.34 -10.08
N GLU A 325 -14.39 -11.82 -11.19
CA GLU A 325 -15.09 -11.87 -12.49
C GLU A 325 -15.45 -13.31 -12.87
N HIS A 326 -14.60 -14.26 -12.46
CA HIS A 326 -14.79 -15.70 -12.61
C HIS A 326 -14.48 -16.41 -11.28
N PRO A 327 -15.46 -16.57 -10.36
CA PRO A 327 -15.25 -17.31 -9.12
C PRO A 327 -14.92 -18.79 -9.39
N LEU A 328 -14.27 -19.43 -8.43
CA LEU A 328 -14.12 -20.88 -8.44
C LEU A 328 -15.51 -21.57 -8.49
N PRO A 329 -15.63 -22.74 -9.14
CA PRO A 329 -14.52 -23.58 -9.64
C PRO A 329 -14.10 -23.33 -11.11
N ILE A 330 -14.44 -22.19 -11.74
CA ILE A 330 -14.18 -21.95 -13.18
C ILE A 330 -12.72 -22.24 -13.58
N ALA A 331 -11.75 -21.82 -12.77
CA ALA A 331 -10.34 -22.08 -13.05
C ALA A 331 -9.98 -23.58 -13.13
N PHE A 332 -10.68 -24.45 -12.38
CA PHE A 332 -10.50 -25.90 -12.47
C PHE A 332 -11.09 -26.47 -13.76
N ASP A 333 -12.24 -25.95 -14.20
CA ASP A 333 -12.85 -26.37 -15.47
C ASP A 333 -12.05 -25.92 -16.69
N ASP A 334 -11.53 -24.68 -16.66
CA ASP A 334 -10.65 -24.17 -17.70
C ASP A 334 -9.34 -24.95 -17.76
N SER A 335 -8.78 -25.31 -16.61
CA SER A 335 -7.58 -26.16 -16.53
C SER A 335 -7.84 -27.56 -17.07
N TRP A 336 -9.06 -28.10 -16.88
CA TRP A 336 -9.45 -29.37 -17.48
C TRP A 336 -9.58 -29.28 -19.00
N ALA A 337 -10.17 -28.19 -19.51
CA ALA A 337 -10.22 -27.92 -20.95
C ALA A 337 -8.81 -27.78 -21.55
N ALA A 338 -7.90 -27.11 -20.86
CA ALA A 338 -6.50 -26.99 -21.26
C ALA A 338 -5.80 -28.37 -21.31
N LEU A 339 -6.04 -29.24 -20.32
CA LEU A 339 -5.46 -30.59 -20.33
C LEU A 339 -5.99 -31.44 -21.50
N LYS A 340 -7.28 -31.33 -21.84
CA LYS A 340 -7.86 -31.97 -23.03
C LYS A 340 -7.27 -31.41 -24.32
N TRP A 341 -7.04 -30.10 -24.37
CA TRP A 341 -6.40 -29.46 -25.51
C TRP A 341 -4.98 -30.00 -25.71
N VAL A 342 -4.17 -30.10 -24.64
CA VAL A 342 -2.85 -30.75 -24.70
C VAL A 342 -2.98 -32.21 -25.17
N ALA A 343 -3.95 -32.96 -24.64
CA ALA A 343 -4.21 -34.35 -25.05
C ALA A 343 -4.54 -34.53 -26.53
N SER A 344 -5.19 -33.56 -27.16
CA SER A 344 -5.51 -33.62 -28.60
C SER A 344 -4.27 -33.66 -29.52
N HIS A 345 -3.09 -33.27 -29.01
CA HIS A 345 -1.82 -33.26 -29.74
C HIS A 345 -1.08 -34.61 -29.65
N SER A 346 -1.55 -35.55 -28.83
CA SER A 346 -0.89 -36.84 -28.58
C SER A 346 -0.71 -37.74 -29.81
N THR A 347 -1.43 -37.46 -30.90
CA THR A 347 -1.30 -38.18 -32.18
C THR A 347 -0.39 -37.49 -33.20
N GLY A 348 0.26 -36.38 -32.82
CA GLY A 348 1.13 -35.57 -33.70
C GLY A 348 0.36 -34.77 -34.77
N ARG A 349 -0.94 -34.57 -34.57
CA ARG A 349 -1.84 -33.88 -35.53
C ARG A 349 -2.63 -32.74 -34.92
N GLY A 350 -2.25 -32.28 -33.72
CA GLY A 350 -2.91 -31.14 -33.09
C GLY A 350 -2.50 -29.82 -33.75
N HIS A 351 -3.12 -28.73 -33.30
CA HIS A 351 -2.93 -27.41 -33.91
C HIS A 351 -1.61 -26.71 -33.53
N GLU A 352 -0.98 -27.10 -32.41
CA GLU A 352 0.28 -26.52 -31.93
C GLU A 352 1.48 -27.41 -32.32
N PRO A 353 2.33 -26.97 -33.28
CA PRO A 353 3.47 -27.74 -33.75
C PRO A 353 4.46 -28.11 -32.64
N TRP A 354 4.68 -27.25 -31.64
CA TRP A 354 5.65 -27.53 -30.59
C TRP A 354 5.25 -28.75 -29.75
N LEU A 355 3.96 -28.88 -29.47
CA LEU A 355 3.44 -30.04 -28.76
C LEU A 355 3.51 -31.30 -29.63
N ASN A 356 3.23 -31.19 -30.93
CA ASN A 356 3.30 -32.34 -31.85
C ASN A 356 4.73 -32.87 -32.03
N ASP A 357 5.70 -31.96 -32.16
CA ASP A 357 7.04 -32.30 -32.64
C ASP A 357 8.02 -32.65 -31.52
N TYR A 358 7.83 -32.10 -30.32
CA TYR A 358 8.82 -32.18 -29.23
C TYR A 358 8.35 -32.85 -27.93
N VAL A 359 7.04 -33.02 -27.72
CA VAL A 359 6.53 -33.54 -26.44
C VAL A 359 6.46 -35.07 -26.45
N ASP A 360 7.07 -35.69 -25.44
CA ASP A 360 6.82 -37.10 -25.12
C ASP A 360 5.53 -37.24 -24.30
N PHE A 361 4.42 -37.52 -25.00
CA PHE A 361 3.12 -37.72 -24.36
C PHE A 361 3.04 -38.95 -23.45
N LYS A 362 4.05 -39.82 -23.43
CA LYS A 362 4.15 -40.91 -22.43
C LYS A 362 4.75 -40.44 -21.11
N ARG A 363 5.29 -39.22 -21.07
CA ARG A 363 6.04 -38.66 -19.95
C ARG A 363 5.58 -37.25 -19.58
N ILE A 364 4.29 -37.14 -19.29
CA ILE A 364 3.66 -35.89 -18.89
C ILE A 364 3.67 -35.76 -17.36
N PHE A 365 3.94 -34.55 -16.87
CA PHE A 365 3.83 -34.18 -15.46
C PHE A 365 2.90 -32.98 -15.34
N LEU A 366 2.10 -32.94 -14.28
CA LEU A 366 1.39 -31.71 -13.89
C LEU A 366 2.15 -31.06 -12.73
N GLY A 367 2.22 -29.74 -12.73
CA GLY A 367 2.89 -29.03 -11.66
C GLY A 367 2.28 -27.66 -11.44
N GLY A 368 2.42 -27.16 -10.23
CA GLY A 368 2.02 -25.81 -9.87
C GLY A 368 2.57 -25.43 -8.52
N ASP A 369 2.60 -24.13 -8.26
CA ASP A 369 2.91 -23.54 -6.97
C ASP A 369 1.66 -22.92 -6.35
N SER A 370 1.58 -22.88 -5.02
CA SER A 370 0.46 -22.27 -4.29
C SER A 370 -0.91 -22.76 -4.78
N ALA A 371 -1.84 -21.87 -5.15
CA ALA A 371 -3.14 -22.24 -5.71
C ALA A 371 -3.03 -23.06 -7.03
N GLY A 372 -1.96 -22.89 -7.79
CA GLY A 372 -1.67 -23.73 -8.97
C GLY A 372 -1.40 -25.19 -8.60
N ALA A 373 -0.81 -25.46 -7.44
CA ALA A 373 -0.67 -26.82 -6.92
C ALA A 373 -2.03 -27.44 -6.56
N ASN A 374 -2.98 -26.65 -6.03
CA ASN A 374 -4.35 -27.12 -5.81
C ASN A 374 -4.99 -27.56 -7.13
N ILE A 375 -4.87 -26.74 -8.18
CA ILE A 375 -5.37 -27.07 -9.51
C ILE A 375 -4.71 -28.35 -10.03
N ALA A 376 -3.39 -28.42 -10.01
CA ALA A 376 -2.65 -29.59 -10.49
C ALA A 376 -3.05 -30.89 -9.78
N HIS A 377 -3.20 -30.85 -8.45
CA HIS A 377 -3.70 -31.97 -7.66
C HIS A 377 -5.10 -32.40 -8.12
N ASN A 378 -6.03 -31.46 -8.20
CA ASN A 378 -7.42 -31.75 -8.55
C ASN A 378 -7.58 -32.26 -9.98
N MET A 379 -6.74 -31.80 -10.93
CA MET A 379 -6.70 -32.36 -12.28
C MET A 379 -6.29 -33.84 -12.26
N VAL A 380 -5.35 -34.24 -11.40
CA VAL A 380 -4.93 -35.65 -11.31
C VAL A 380 -5.93 -36.53 -10.59
N ILE A 381 -6.65 -36.03 -9.59
CA ILE A 381 -7.84 -36.70 -9.04
C ILE A 381 -8.85 -36.94 -10.16
N ARG A 382 -9.11 -35.92 -10.98
CA ARG A 382 -10.05 -36.01 -12.09
C ARG A 382 -9.61 -37.04 -13.13
N VAL A 383 -8.33 -37.07 -13.54
CA VAL A 383 -7.78 -38.09 -14.44
C VAL A 383 -7.95 -39.51 -13.90
N GLY A 384 -7.77 -39.73 -12.60
CA GLY A 384 -7.84 -41.07 -12.02
C GLY A 384 -9.26 -41.51 -11.63
N SER A 385 -10.21 -40.58 -11.53
CA SER A 385 -11.60 -40.87 -11.15
C SER A 385 -12.62 -40.75 -12.30
N GLU A 386 -12.32 -39.99 -13.35
CA GLU A 386 -13.12 -39.92 -14.57
C GLU A 386 -12.54 -40.86 -15.63
N ASP A 387 -13.34 -41.80 -16.15
CA ASP A 387 -12.95 -42.69 -17.25
C ASP A 387 -12.84 -41.89 -18.55
N THR A 388 -11.64 -41.41 -18.89
CA THR A 388 -11.44 -40.42 -19.95
C THR A 388 -10.26 -40.74 -20.87
N ASP A 389 -10.41 -40.41 -22.16
CA ASP A 389 -9.37 -40.41 -23.20
C ASP A 389 -8.36 -39.25 -23.02
N VAL A 390 -8.06 -38.87 -21.78
CA VAL A 390 -7.10 -37.81 -21.44
C VAL A 390 -5.73 -38.42 -21.16
N ILE A 391 -4.66 -37.65 -21.42
CA ILE A 391 -3.29 -38.03 -21.09
C ILE A 391 -3.20 -38.41 -19.60
N LYS A 392 -2.59 -39.56 -19.32
CA LYS A 392 -2.26 -39.99 -17.95
C LYS A 392 -0.91 -39.42 -17.52
N PRO A 393 -0.85 -38.48 -16.56
CA PRO A 393 0.42 -37.96 -16.08
C PRO A 393 1.20 -39.04 -15.33
N VAL A 394 2.52 -39.07 -15.52
CA VAL A 394 3.43 -39.96 -14.81
C VAL A 394 3.54 -39.55 -13.34
N GLY A 395 3.54 -38.24 -13.08
CA GLY A 395 3.55 -37.70 -11.73
C GLY A 395 3.11 -36.25 -11.65
N ILE A 396 3.09 -35.74 -10.41
CA ILE A 396 2.79 -34.35 -10.10
C ILE A 396 3.85 -33.70 -9.22
N VAL A 397 4.01 -32.39 -9.36
CA VAL A 397 4.90 -31.56 -8.53
C VAL A 397 4.07 -30.46 -7.86
N LEU A 398 3.98 -30.50 -6.54
CA LEU A 398 3.22 -29.56 -5.73
C LEU A 398 4.18 -28.69 -4.95
N VAL A 399 4.34 -27.43 -5.35
CA VAL A 399 5.27 -26.49 -4.70
C VAL A 399 4.51 -25.56 -3.77
N HIS A 400 4.72 -25.69 -2.46
CA HIS A 400 4.05 -24.89 -1.44
C HIS A 400 2.53 -24.84 -1.64
N PRO A 401 1.84 -26.00 -1.68
CA PRO A 401 0.43 -26.04 -2.04
C PRO A 401 -0.42 -25.19 -1.08
N PHE A 402 -1.41 -24.48 -1.62
CA PHE A 402 -2.38 -23.70 -0.84
C PHE A 402 -3.49 -24.62 -0.28
N PHE A 403 -3.09 -25.69 0.37
CA PHE A 403 -4.04 -26.59 1.04
C PHE A 403 -4.48 -25.96 2.36
N TRP A 404 -5.76 -26.13 2.70
CA TRP A 404 -6.32 -25.64 3.96
C TRP A 404 -7.36 -26.62 4.49
N GLY A 405 -7.90 -26.34 5.67
CA GLY A 405 -8.94 -27.15 6.28
C GLY A 405 -9.62 -26.40 7.41
N LYS A 406 -10.76 -26.92 7.86
CA LYS A 406 -11.53 -26.31 8.95
C LYS A 406 -10.79 -26.35 10.27
N GLU A 407 -10.21 -27.51 10.61
CA GLU A 407 -9.43 -27.67 11.84
C GLU A 407 -7.99 -27.22 11.59
N PRO A 408 -7.49 -26.23 12.35
CA PRO A 408 -6.16 -25.67 12.15
C PRO A 408 -5.08 -26.68 12.55
N ILE A 409 -3.95 -26.67 11.84
CA ILE A 409 -2.80 -27.51 12.14
C ILE A 409 -1.51 -26.70 12.21
N GLY A 410 -0.58 -27.14 13.06
CA GLY A 410 0.77 -26.57 13.13
C GLY A 410 0.78 -25.05 13.37
N ALA A 411 1.39 -24.29 12.45
CA ALA A 411 1.55 -22.84 12.56
C ALA A 411 0.30 -22.01 12.23
N GLU A 412 -0.81 -22.61 11.79
CA GLU A 412 -2.01 -21.89 11.32
C GLU A 412 -2.68 -21.05 12.41
N ASP A 413 -2.62 -21.50 13.67
CA ASP A 413 -3.19 -20.76 14.81
C ASP A 413 -2.19 -19.81 15.50
N ALA A 414 -0.93 -19.79 15.04
CA ALA A 414 0.09 -18.92 15.65
C ALA A 414 -0.11 -17.44 15.29
N ASP A 415 -0.80 -17.14 14.18
CA ASP A 415 -1.01 -15.80 13.66
C ASP A 415 -2.44 -15.62 13.14
N ALA A 416 -3.29 -14.99 13.96
CA ALA A 416 -4.70 -14.75 13.65
C ALA A 416 -4.91 -13.88 12.40
N GLN A 417 -3.96 -12.98 12.08
CA GLN A 417 -4.06 -12.15 10.87
C GLN A 417 -3.78 -12.97 9.62
N LYS A 418 -2.72 -13.80 9.62
CA LYS A 418 -2.42 -14.69 8.48
C LYS A 418 -3.51 -15.73 8.26
N LYS A 419 -4.04 -16.31 9.34
CA LYS A 419 -5.20 -17.23 9.29
C LYS A 419 -6.41 -16.56 8.65
N GLY A 420 -6.79 -15.39 9.18
CA GLY A 420 -7.91 -14.62 8.64
C GLY A 420 -7.69 -14.25 7.17
N LEU A 421 -6.47 -13.89 6.77
CA LEU A 421 -6.15 -13.59 5.38
C LEU A 421 -6.33 -14.80 4.46
N ALA A 422 -5.84 -15.98 4.84
CA ALA A 422 -5.95 -17.21 4.04
C ALA A 422 -7.41 -17.64 3.86
N GLU A 423 -8.19 -17.64 4.95
CA GLU A 423 -9.62 -18.00 4.92
C GLU A 423 -10.45 -16.98 4.13
N ASN A 424 -10.21 -15.68 4.34
CA ASN A 424 -10.92 -14.63 3.60
C ASN A 424 -10.57 -14.63 2.11
N LEU A 425 -9.31 -14.91 1.75
CA LEU A 425 -8.90 -15.01 0.35
C LEU A 425 -9.65 -16.15 -0.35
N TRP A 426 -9.76 -17.31 0.29
CA TRP A 426 -10.48 -18.44 -0.28
C TRP A 426 -11.99 -18.18 -0.40
N HIS A 427 -12.61 -17.64 0.65
CA HIS A 427 -14.02 -17.22 0.62
C HIS A 427 -14.29 -16.17 -0.46
N PHE A 428 -13.33 -15.27 -0.70
CA PHE A 428 -13.45 -14.25 -1.73
C PHE A 428 -13.42 -14.85 -3.14
N VAL A 429 -12.47 -15.77 -3.42
CA VAL A 429 -12.37 -16.41 -4.75
C VAL A 429 -13.44 -17.47 -4.99
N TRP A 430 -14.03 -18.02 -3.92
CA TRP A 430 -15.12 -18.99 -3.98
C TRP A 430 -16.28 -18.67 -3.02
N PRO A 431 -17.11 -17.67 -3.32
CA PRO A 431 -18.21 -17.26 -2.43
C PRO A 431 -19.25 -18.35 -2.15
N SER A 432 -19.41 -19.31 -3.07
CA SER A 432 -20.37 -20.42 -3.00
C SER A 432 -19.81 -21.71 -2.40
N MET A 433 -18.62 -21.69 -1.78
CA MET A 433 -17.98 -22.89 -1.24
C MET A 433 -18.82 -23.56 -0.14
N SER A 434 -18.70 -24.89 -0.04
CA SER A 434 -19.43 -25.71 0.93
C SER A 434 -18.85 -25.65 2.35
N GLY A 435 -17.56 -25.32 2.46
CA GLY A 435 -16.81 -25.20 3.71
C GLY A 435 -15.31 -25.38 3.47
N LEU A 436 -14.49 -25.13 4.50
CA LEU A 436 -13.03 -25.23 4.37
C LEU A 436 -12.51 -26.66 4.20
N ASP A 437 -13.37 -27.66 4.38
CA ASP A 437 -13.08 -29.08 4.12
C ASP A 437 -13.54 -29.54 2.72
N ASP A 438 -13.85 -28.59 1.82
CA ASP A 438 -14.13 -28.90 0.43
C ASP A 438 -12.90 -29.53 -0.25
N PRO A 439 -13.03 -30.66 -0.99
CA PRO A 439 -11.90 -31.35 -1.63
C PRO A 439 -10.99 -30.47 -2.49
N LEU A 440 -11.50 -29.39 -3.09
CA LEU A 440 -10.68 -28.52 -3.95
C LEU A 440 -9.62 -27.71 -3.16
N ILE A 441 -9.81 -27.52 -1.85
CA ILE A 441 -8.83 -26.89 -0.96
C ILE A 441 -8.25 -27.85 0.08
N ASN A 442 -9.05 -28.82 0.52
CA ASN A 442 -8.67 -29.81 1.52
C ASN A 442 -8.60 -31.20 0.90
N PRO A 443 -7.51 -31.54 0.20
CA PRO A 443 -7.39 -32.82 -0.52
C PRO A 443 -7.41 -34.04 0.41
N VAL A 444 -7.07 -33.88 1.70
CA VAL A 444 -7.11 -35.01 2.65
C VAL A 444 -8.54 -35.40 3.04
N MET A 445 -9.52 -34.53 2.76
CA MET A 445 -10.94 -34.82 2.94
C MET A 445 -11.61 -35.35 1.67
N ASP A 446 -10.87 -35.47 0.55
CA ASP A 446 -11.41 -36.05 -0.68
C ASP A 446 -11.53 -37.58 -0.55
N PRO A 447 -12.74 -38.17 -0.63
CA PRO A 447 -12.91 -39.62 -0.62
C PRO A 447 -12.23 -40.32 -1.81
N LYS A 448 -11.80 -39.56 -2.83
CA LYS A 448 -11.10 -40.05 -4.02
C LYS A 448 -9.57 -39.89 -3.93
N LEU A 449 -9.01 -39.51 -2.78
CA LEU A 449 -7.56 -39.34 -2.62
C LEU A 449 -6.76 -40.60 -3.02
N SER A 450 -7.30 -41.80 -2.81
CA SER A 450 -6.66 -43.05 -3.25
C SER A 450 -6.62 -43.24 -4.77
N SER A 451 -7.38 -42.43 -5.51
CA SER A 451 -7.63 -42.54 -6.95
C SER A 451 -6.84 -41.52 -7.77
N LEU A 452 -5.71 -41.00 -7.27
CA LEU A 452 -4.82 -40.15 -8.06
C LEU A 452 -4.44 -40.84 -9.38
N GLY A 453 -4.69 -40.18 -10.52
CA GLY A 453 -4.41 -40.67 -11.87
C GLY A 453 -2.93 -40.68 -12.27
N CYS A 454 -2.00 -40.63 -11.30
CA CYS A 454 -0.57 -40.67 -11.52
C CYS A 454 0.11 -41.69 -10.59
N SER A 455 1.40 -41.94 -10.81
CA SER A 455 2.18 -42.90 -10.02
C SER A 455 3.21 -42.26 -9.08
N ARG A 456 3.43 -40.95 -9.20
CA ARG A 456 4.50 -40.24 -8.50
C ARG A 456 4.05 -38.85 -8.07
N VAL A 457 4.36 -38.46 -6.84
CA VAL A 457 4.02 -37.15 -6.30
C VAL A 457 5.26 -36.58 -5.63
N LEU A 458 5.63 -35.34 -5.96
CA LEU A 458 6.62 -34.56 -5.23
C LEU A 458 5.92 -33.40 -4.53
N VAL A 459 6.10 -33.29 -3.22
CA VAL A 459 5.62 -32.16 -2.42
C VAL A 459 6.83 -31.36 -1.95
N CYS A 460 6.83 -30.06 -2.22
CA CYS A 460 7.83 -29.13 -1.71
C CYS A 460 7.16 -28.19 -0.70
N VAL A 461 7.75 -28.04 0.49
CA VAL A 461 7.32 -27.13 1.56
C VAL A 461 8.49 -26.23 1.97
N ALA A 462 8.21 -25.05 2.51
CA ALA A 462 9.21 -24.14 3.04
C ALA A 462 9.05 -23.96 4.56
N GLU A 463 10.16 -23.85 5.29
CA GLU A 463 10.17 -23.89 6.76
C GLU A 463 9.33 -22.78 7.41
N LYS A 464 9.32 -21.57 6.83
CA LYS A 464 8.60 -20.41 7.38
C LYS A 464 7.19 -20.23 6.81
N ASP A 465 6.81 -21.08 5.85
CA ASP A 465 5.50 -21.04 5.23
C ASP A 465 4.41 -21.51 6.21
N VAL A 466 3.34 -20.72 6.37
CA VAL A 466 2.19 -21.10 7.21
C VAL A 466 1.49 -22.35 6.69
N LEU A 467 1.61 -22.64 5.38
CA LEU A 467 1.03 -23.81 4.71
C LEU A 467 1.93 -25.05 4.79
N ARG A 468 3.12 -24.94 5.39
CA ARG A 468 4.10 -26.03 5.51
C ARG A 468 3.47 -27.30 6.08
N ASP A 469 2.74 -27.15 7.18
CA ASP A 469 2.17 -28.28 7.91
C ASP A 469 1.04 -28.95 7.12
N ARG A 470 0.35 -28.22 6.24
CA ARG A 470 -0.63 -28.78 5.28
C ARG A 470 0.03 -29.62 4.21
N GLY A 471 1.18 -29.20 3.70
CA GLY A 471 1.98 -30.02 2.78
C GLY A 471 2.44 -31.33 3.42
N TRP A 472 2.89 -31.29 4.68
CA TRP A 472 3.23 -32.50 5.45
C TRP A 472 2.03 -33.39 5.73
N CYS A 473 0.90 -32.83 6.15
CA CYS A 473 -0.35 -33.56 6.37
C CYS A 473 -0.78 -34.31 5.10
N TYR A 474 -0.78 -33.62 3.95
CA TYR A 474 -1.09 -34.25 2.66
C TYR A 474 -0.14 -35.40 2.31
N TYR A 475 1.16 -35.24 2.52
CA TYR A 475 2.16 -36.29 2.28
C TYR A 475 1.86 -37.56 3.09
N GLU A 476 1.55 -37.41 4.37
CA GLU A 476 1.26 -38.54 5.26
C GLU A 476 -0.07 -39.22 4.92
N GLU A 477 -1.13 -38.42 4.71
CA GLU A 477 -2.47 -38.94 4.45
C GLU A 477 -2.57 -39.60 3.07
N LEU A 478 -1.87 -39.06 2.05
CA LEU A 478 -1.76 -39.73 0.76
C LEU A 478 -1.07 -41.09 0.90
N GLY A 479 0.00 -41.19 1.71
CA GLY A 479 0.67 -42.46 2.00
C GLY A 479 -0.20 -43.49 2.73
N LYS A 480 -1.20 -43.03 3.50
CA LYS A 480 -2.16 -43.87 4.23
C LYS A 480 -3.44 -44.18 3.41
N SER A 481 -3.72 -43.39 2.38
CA SER A 481 -4.97 -43.46 1.59
C SER A 481 -5.20 -44.78 0.85
N GLY A 482 -4.16 -45.59 0.67
CA GLY A 482 -4.19 -46.78 -0.20
C GLY A 482 -3.85 -46.48 -1.66
N TRP A 483 -3.47 -45.24 -2.00
CA TRP A 483 -2.89 -44.91 -3.31
C TRP A 483 -1.58 -45.68 -3.52
N GLY A 484 -1.48 -46.45 -4.62
CA GLY A 484 -0.36 -47.36 -4.89
C GLY A 484 0.89 -46.73 -5.50
N GLY A 485 1.02 -45.40 -5.47
CA GLY A 485 2.16 -44.66 -6.03
C GLY A 485 3.27 -44.35 -5.02
N VAL A 486 4.23 -43.53 -5.43
CA VAL A 486 5.32 -43.04 -4.57
C VAL A 486 5.18 -41.54 -4.34
N VAL A 487 5.19 -41.13 -3.07
CA VAL A 487 5.21 -39.72 -2.66
C VAL A 487 6.59 -39.35 -2.08
N GLU A 488 7.17 -38.26 -2.57
CA GLU A 488 8.44 -37.69 -2.12
C GLU A 488 8.19 -36.31 -1.49
N MET A 489 8.92 -35.98 -0.42
CA MET A 489 8.84 -34.69 0.28
C MET A 489 10.18 -33.94 0.18
N VAL A 490 10.11 -32.62 0.03
CA VAL A 490 11.23 -31.69 0.10
C VAL A 490 10.85 -30.54 1.03
N GLU A 491 11.58 -30.35 2.11
CA GLU A 491 11.45 -29.16 2.95
C GLU A 491 12.66 -28.25 2.78
N VAL A 492 12.41 -26.99 2.42
CA VAL A 492 13.46 -25.97 2.25
C VAL A 492 13.56 -25.12 3.52
N LYS A 493 14.75 -25.09 4.12
CA LYS A 493 15.02 -24.41 5.39
C LYS A 493 15.25 -22.91 5.20
N GLY A 494 14.76 -22.12 6.14
CA GLY A 494 14.94 -20.66 6.19
C GLY A 494 14.14 -19.84 5.17
N GLU A 495 13.33 -20.47 4.32
CA GLU A 495 12.59 -19.81 3.23
C GLU A 495 11.10 -19.66 3.54
N ASP A 496 10.48 -18.66 2.91
CA ASP A 496 9.05 -18.32 2.99
C ASP A 496 8.24 -18.90 1.81
N HIS A 497 6.90 -18.72 1.85
CA HIS A 497 5.99 -19.17 0.79
C HIS A 497 6.44 -18.68 -0.60
N VAL A 498 6.50 -19.61 -1.57
CA VAL A 498 6.90 -19.38 -2.98
C VAL A 498 8.18 -18.55 -3.19
N PHE A 499 9.12 -18.61 -2.24
CA PHE A 499 10.39 -17.86 -2.29
C PHE A 499 11.14 -17.96 -3.64
N HIS A 500 11.07 -19.11 -4.31
CA HIS A 500 11.71 -19.38 -5.60
C HIS A 500 11.19 -18.50 -6.75
N LEU A 501 10.02 -17.87 -6.63
CA LEU A 501 9.53 -16.89 -7.61
C LEU A 501 10.07 -15.49 -7.33
N PHE A 502 10.24 -15.12 -6.06
CA PHE A 502 10.72 -13.81 -5.64
C PHE A 502 12.24 -13.69 -5.69
N ASN A 503 12.95 -14.79 -5.44
CA ASN A 503 14.41 -14.86 -5.48
C ASN A 503 14.89 -16.12 -6.22
N PRO A 504 14.65 -16.21 -7.55
CA PRO A 504 14.85 -17.44 -8.33
C PRO A 504 16.31 -17.89 -8.44
N THR A 505 17.27 -17.00 -8.15
CA THR A 505 18.70 -17.28 -8.23
C THR A 505 19.34 -17.57 -6.88
N CYS A 506 18.57 -17.57 -5.78
CA CYS A 506 19.11 -17.95 -4.48
C CYS A 506 19.50 -19.44 -4.46
N GLU A 507 20.47 -19.79 -3.60
CA GLU A 507 20.98 -21.16 -3.50
C GLU A 507 19.87 -22.16 -3.23
N ASN A 508 18.97 -21.84 -2.29
CA ASN A 508 17.81 -22.68 -1.94
C ASN A 508 16.86 -22.90 -3.13
N ALA A 509 16.60 -21.87 -3.95
CA ALA A 509 15.70 -21.96 -5.09
C ALA A 509 16.29 -22.86 -6.16
N VAL A 510 17.58 -22.67 -6.45
CA VAL A 510 18.34 -23.51 -7.38
C VAL A 510 18.38 -24.96 -6.92
N VAL A 511 18.58 -25.22 -5.63
CA VAL A 511 18.57 -26.58 -5.06
C VAL A 511 17.20 -27.23 -5.19
N MET A 512 16.13 -26.52 -4.84
CA MET A 512 14.76 -27.02 -4.97
C MET A 512 14.43 -27.33 -6.44
N LEU A 513 14.74 -26.41 -7.37
CA LEU A 513 14.50 -26.62 -8.81
C LEU A 513 15.30 -27.80 -9.38
N LYS A 514 16.55 -27.99 -8.94
CA LYS A 514 17.33 -29.19 -9.30
C LYS A 514 16.66 -30.47 -8.79
N ARG A 515 16.04 -30.44 -7.61
CA ARG A 515 15.31 -31.59 -7.06
C ARG A 515 14.04 -31.88 -7.87
N VAL A 516 13.29 -30.86 -8.26
CA VAL A 516 12.13 -30.98 -9.18
C VAL A 516 12.57 -31.57 -10.53
N ALA A 517 13.65 -31.03 -11.12
CA ALA A 517 14.19 -31.55 -12.38
C ALA A 517 14.66 -33.01 -12.25
N SER A 518 15.29 -33.38 -11.14
CA SER A 518 15.68 -34.77 -10.85
C SER A 518 14.46 -35.69 -10.77
N PHE A 519 13.42 -35.28 -10.05
CA PHE A 519 12.16 -36.02 -9.96
C PHE A 519 11.56 -36.28 -11.35
N MET A 520 11.48 -35.26 -12.20
CA MET A 520 10.92 -35.39 -13.55
C MET A 520 11.77 -36.26 -14.49
N ASN A 521 13.09 -36.33 -14.28
CA ASN A 521 14.03 -37.04 -15.15
C ASN A 521 14.38 -38.45 -14.70
N GLN A 522 14.03 -38.88 -13.49
CA GLN A 522 14.21 -40.28 -13.05
C GLN A 522 13.46 -41.25 -13.97
N GLU A 523 14.14 -42.28 -14.49
CA GLU A 523 13.51 -43.32 -15.29
C GLU A 523 12.58 -44.19 -14.42
N LYS A 524 11.50 -44.71 -15.02
CA LYS A 524 10.69 -45.74 -14.36
C LYS A 524 11.56 -47.00 -14.30
N ASN A 525 11.91 -47.46 -13.09
CA ASN A 525 12.43 -48.81 -12.89
C ASN A 525 11.39 -49.85 -13.30
#